data_AF-Q9Y887-F1
#
_entry.id   AF-Q9Y887-F1
#
_cell.length_a   1.000
_cell.length_b   1.000
_cell.length_c   1.000
_cell.angle_alpha   90.00
_cell.angle_beta   90.00
_cell.angle_gamma   90.00
#
_symmetry.space_group_name_H-M   'P 1'
#
loop_
_entity.id
_entity.type
_entity.pdbx_description
1 polymer ?
#
loop_
_entity_poly.entity_id
_entity_poly.type
_entity_poly.pdbx_seq_one_letter_code
_entity_poly.pdbx_strand_id
1 'polypeptide(L)'
;MGNCVSAQDREEKARSDAIDRQIEEDSRKFRKECKILLLGSGESGKSTIVKQMKIIHQNGFNENELMTFRPTIYRNTLDSAQAIVLQMRNMNVECATPANRTFAERIVEYRVENTPDFVFSADIAQAIHELWQDPIIPKVMDCSSQFYLMDSAGYFFTEVLRIGTPDYIPTENDVLRARAKTTGITETRFNMGQLSIHMFDVGGQRSERKKWIHCFESVTSIIFCTALSEYDQVLLEEKNQNRMQESLILFESASTPAGLRTSIILFLNKIDVFKNKLPKVPIEKYFPEYTGGADINKAAKYILWKFMQANRARLSVYPHLTQATDTTNIRLVFAAVKETILQNALKDSGIL
;
A
#
# COMPACT_ATOMS: atom_id res chain seq x y z
N MET A 1 38.12 -7.67 57.54
CA MET A 1 36.67 -7.53 57.82
C MET A 1 35.92 -8.07 56.63
N GLY A 2 35.23 -9.19 56.82
CA GLY A 2 34.63 -10.00 55.75
C GLY A 2 33.28 -9.45 55.31
N ASN A 3 33.12 -9.30 54.00
CA ASN A 3 31.85 -8.99 53.35
C ASN A 3 30.93 -10.22 53.39
N CYS A 4 30.01 -10.26 54.34
CA CYS A 4 28.83 -11.13 54.27
C CYS A 4 27.85 -10.53 53.26
N VAL A 5 28.03 -10.84 51.99
CA VAL A 5 27.03 -10.59 50.94
C VAL A 5 25.81 -11.44 51.27
N SER A 6 24.66 -10.81 51.49
CA SER A 6 23.44 -11.52 51.88
C SER A 6 22.95 -12.43 50.74
N ALA A 7 22.18 -13.47 51.04
CA ALA A 7 21.62 -14.35 50.01
C ALA A 7 20.78 -13.57 48.99
N GLN A 8 20.10 -12.52 49.47
CA GLN A 8 19.32 -11.59 48.65
C GLN A 8 20.21 -10.81 47.67
N ASP A 9 21.36 -10.30 48.11
CA ASP A 9 22.31 -9.59 47.22
C ASP A 9 22.88 -10.52 46.13
N ARG A 10 23.01 -11.83 46.40
CA ARG A 10 23.47 -12.81 45.40
C ARG A 10 22.39 -13.10 44.35
N GLU A 11 21.13 -13.21 44.77
CA GLU A 11 19.99 -13.39 43.86
C GLU A 11 19.76 -12.15 43.00
N GLU A 12 19.87 -10.95 43.58
CA GLU A 12 19.78 -9.68 42.85
C GLU A 12 20.90 -9.54 41.83
N LYS A 13 22.14 -9.89 42.20
CA LYS A 13 23.27 -9.92 41.25
C LYS A 13 23.06 -10.93 40.14
N ALA A 14 22.61 -12.15 40.43
CA ALA A 14 22.33 -13.16 39.42
C ALA A 14 21.23 -12.72 38.44
N ARG A 15 20.20 -12.02 38.95
CA ARG A 15 19.14 -11.43 38.13
C ARG A 15 19.68 -10.30 37.25
N SER A 16 20.54 -9.42 37.79
CA SER A 16 21.20 -8.36 37.02
C SER A 16 22.07 -8.94 35.91
N ASP A 17 22.92 -9.91 36.23
CA ASP A 17 23.80 -10.57 35.25
C ASP A 17 22.98 -11.28 34.14
N ALA A 18 21.82 -11.85 34.48
CA ALA A 18 20.92 -12.46 33.51
C ALA A 18 20.27 -11.40 32.58
N ILE A 19 19.86 -10.26 33.13
CA ILE A 19 19.34 -9.13 32.34
C ILE A 19 20.42 -8.58 31.42
N ASP A 20 21.65 -8.39 31.91
CA ASP A 20 22.78 -7.88 31.12
C ASP A 20 23.13 -8.82 29.96
N ARG A 21 23.12 -10.14 30.19
CA ARG A 21 23.29 -11.13 29.11
C ARG A 21 22.17 -11.05 28.08
N GLN A 22 20.92 -10.92 28.52
CA GLN A 22 19.78 -10.80 27.62
C GLN A 22 19.88 -9.52 26.78
N ILE A 23 20.27 -8.40 27.39
CA ILE A 23 20.51 -7.12 26.68
C ILE A 23 21.64 -7.27 25.66
N GLU A 24 22.73 -7.97 25.99
CA GLU A 24 23.84 -8.17 25.06
C GLU A 24 23.43 -9.06 23.88
N GLU A 25 22.67 -10.13 24.13
CA GLU A 25 22.12 -11.00 23.08
C GLU A 25 21.14 -10.26 22.17
N ASP A 26 20.22 -9.50 22.75
CA ASP A 26 19.24 -8.69 22.01
C ASP A 26 19.96 -7.60 21.20
N SER A 27 20.97 -6.93 21.79
CA SER A 27 21.81 -5.95 21.09
C SER A 27 22.54 -6.57 19.89
N ARG A 28 23.06 -7.80 20.01
CA ARG A 28 23.66 -8.53 18.88
C ARG A 28 22.65 -8.91 17.81
N LYS A 29 21.41 -9.26 18.17
CA LYS A 29 20.32 -9.52 17.21
C LYS A 29 19.89 -8.23 16.50
N PHE A 30 19.66 -7.14 17.24
CA PHE A 30 19.28 -5.84 16.68
C PHE A 30 20.34 -5.26 15.75
N ARG A 31 21.64 -5.45 16.06
CA ARG A 31 22.74 -5.05 15.15
C ARG A 31 22.74 -5.80 13.82
N LYS A 32 22.05 -6.94 13.71
CA LYS A 32 21.94 -7.73 12.47
C LYS A 32 20.60 -7.53 11.75
N GLU A 33 19.69 -6.74 12.33
CA GLU A 33 18.37 -6.48 11.79
C GLU A 33 18.42 -5.33 10.77
N CYS A 34 18.00 -5.59 9.54
CA CYS A 34 17.91 -4.59 8.48
C CYS A 34 16.57 -3.87 8.58
N LYS A 35 16.61 -2.59 8.96
CA LYS A 35 15.41 -1.76 9.09
C LYS A 35 15.03 -1.17 7.73
N ILE A 36 13.82 -1.47 7.26
CA ILE A 36 13.27 -0.98 5.99
C ILE A 36 12.09 -0.06 6.26
N LEU A 37 12.17 1.18 5.83
CA LEU A 37 11.08 2.15 5.94
C LEU A 37 10.31 2.28 4.63
N LEU A 38 9.00 2.03 4.65
CA LEU A 38 8.11 2.24 3.51
C LEU A 38 7.56 3.68 3.54
N LEU A 39 7.91 4.49 2.55
CA LEU A 39 7.42 5.86 2.40
C LEU A 39 6.57 6.02 1.14
N GLY A 40 5.77 7.08 1.08
CA GLY A 40 4.93 7.39 -0.09
C GLY A 40 3.57 7.94 0.29
N SER A 41 2.87 8.53 -0.69
CA SER A 41 1.52 9.07 -0.54
C SER A 41 0.51 8.02 -0.04
N GLY A 42 -0.66 8.45 0.42
CA GLY A 42 -1.79 7.53 0.64
C GLY A 42 -2.06 6.72 -0.63
N GLU A 43 -2.44 5.46 -0.49
CA GLU A 43 -2.84 4.59 -1.63
C GLU A 43 -1.73 4.18 -2.61
N SER A 44 -0.50 4.65 -2.42
CA SER A 44 0.66 4.24 -3.25
C SER A 44 1.00 2.74 -3.24
N GLY A 45 0.42 1.97 -2.31
CA GLY A 45 0.57 0.52 -2.22
C GLY A 45 1.53 -0.01 -1.14
N LYS A 46 1.98 0.84 -0.21
CA LYS A 46 2.87 0.45 0.92
C LYS A 46 2.34 -0.75 1.71
N SER A 47 1.11 -0.66 2.23
CA SER A 47 0.50 -1.75 3.01
C SER A 47 0.29 -3.02 2.18
N THR A 48 0.09 -2.89 0.86
CA THR A 48 0.05 -4.05 -0.04
C THR A 48 1.42 -4.72 -0.16
N ILE A 49 2.51 -3.96 -0.19
CA ILE A 49 3.88 -4.52 -0.13
C ILE A 49 4.11 -5.28 1.18
N VAL A 50 3.67 -4.75 2.33
CA VAL A 50 3.77 -5.49 3.61
C VAL A 50 2.98 -6.79 3.58
N LYS A 51 1.73 -6.76 3.09
CA LYS A 51 0.93 -7.97 2.91
C LYS A 51 1.63 -9.00 2.01
N GLN A 52 2.29 -8.56 0.94
CA GLN A 52 3.11 -9.44 0.09
C GLN A 52 4.28 -10.05 0.85
N MET A 53 4.96 -9.31 1.75
CA MET A 53 6.06 -9.87 2.53
C MET A 53 5.58 -11.03 3.42
N LYS A 54 4.37 -10.91 3.97
CA LYS A 54 3.74 -12.01 4.71
C LYS A 54 3.46 -13.24 3.83
N ILE A 55 2.90 -13.04 2.64
CA ILE A 55 2.67 -14.11 1.65
C ILE A 55 3.97 -14.78 1.21
N ILE A 56 5.01 -14.00 0.97
CA ILE A 56 6.26 -14.48 0.40
C ILE A 56 7.16 -15.15 1.45
N HIS A 57 7.20 -14.62 2.67
CA HIS A 57 8.20 -14.98 3.70
C HIS A 57 7.62 -15.56 5.00
N GLN A 58 6.30 -15.56 5.21
CA GLN A 58 5.67 -15.99 6.46
C GLN A 58 4.52 -16.99 6.26
N ASN A 59 4.53 -17.78 5.17
CA ASN A 59 3.50 -18.77 4.86
C ASN A 59 2.09 -18.20 4.66
N GLY A 60 1.96 -16.93 4.26
CA GLY A 60 0.66 -16.35 3.92
C GLY A 60 -0.20 -16.01 5.13
N PHE A 61 -1.50 -15.98 4.88
CA PHE A 61 -2.52 -15.70 5.89
C PHE A 61 -3.28 -16.98 6.23
N ASN A 62 -3.42 -17.27 7.52
CA ASN A 62 -4.31 -18.35 7.94
C ASN A 62 -5.79 -17.90 7.87
N GLU A 63 -6.72 -18.85 7.97
CA GLU A 63 -8.15 -18.58 7.84
C GLU A 63 -8.67 -17.51 8.82
N ASN A 64 -8.25 -17.57 10.08
CA ASN A 64 -8.66 -16.58 11.09
C ASN A 64 -8.18 -15.18 10.71
N GLU A 65 -6.96 -15.05 10.19
CA GLU A 65 -6.43 -13.78 9.72
C GLU A 65 -7.15 -13.28 8.46
N LEU A 66 -7.45 -14.16 7.51
CA LEU A 66 -8.22 -13.85 6.31
C LEU A 66 -9.59 -13.29 6.70
N MET A 67 -10.26 -13.91 7.67
CA MET A 67 -11.57 -13.49 8.16
C MET A 67 -11.57 -12.07 8.76
N THR A 68 -10.44 -11.61 9.33
CA THR A 68 -10.34 -10.23 9.83
C THR A 68 -10.46 -9.16 8.72
N PHE A 69 -10.19 -9.53 7.46
CA PHE A 69 -10.33 -8.62 6.32
C PHE A 69 -11.74 -8.60 5.73
N ARG A 70 -12.59 -9.58 6.06
CA ARG A 70 -13.94 -9.73 5.50
C ARG A 70 -14.80 -8.45 5.65
N PRO A 71 -14.89 -7.80 6.83
CA PRO A 71 -15.66 -6.56 6.96
C PRO A 71 -15.10 -5.40 6.13
N THR A 72 -13.79 -5.36 5.93
CA THR A 72 -13.14 -4.35 5.10
C THR A 72 -13.46 -4.56 3.62
N ILE A 73 -13.42 -5.81 3.15
CA ILE A 73 -13.74 -6.16 1.76
C ILE A 73 -15.20 -5.86 1.45
N TYR A 74 -16.10 -6.20 2.35
CA TYR A 74 -17.51 -5.82 2.26
C TYR A 74 -17.70 -4.32 2.11
N ARG A 75 -17.16 -3.53 3.04
CA ARG A 75 -17.25 -2.08 2.97
C ARG A 75 -16.63 -1.51 1.69
N ASN A 76 -15.45 -1.98 1.29
CA ASN A 76 -14.82 -1.57 0.04
C ASN A 76 -15.69 -1.84 -1.20
N THR A 77 -16.34 -3.01 -1.24
CA THR A 77 -17.23 -3.42 -2.32
C THR A 77 -18.47 -2.52 -2.36
N LEU A 78 -19.14 -2.34 -1.22
CA LEU A 78 -20.35 -1.53 -1.14
C LEU A 78 -20.07 -0.05 -1.41
N ASP A 79 -19.06 0.54 -0.76
CA ASP A 79 -18.71 1.96 -0.91
C ASP A 79 -18.39 2.29 -2.37
N SER A 80 -17.71 1.37 -3.07
CA SER A 80 -17.40 1.53 -4.49
C SER A 80 -18.64 1.46 -5.37
N ALA A 81 -19.55 0.52 -5.10
CA ALA A 81 -20.80 0.40 -5.85
C ALA A 81 -21.68 1.65 -5.64
N GLN A 82 -21.76 2.14 -4.39
CA GLN A 82 -22.45 3.38 -4.07
C GLN A 82 -21.83 4.59 -4.77
N ALA A 83 -20.49 4.68 -4.81
CA ALA A 83 -19.80 5.76 -5.52
C ALA A 83 -20.16 5.81 -7.01
N ILE A 84 -20.29 4.65 -7.68
CA ILE A 84 -20.74 4.56 -9.08
C ILE A 84 -22.16 5.09 -9.22
N VAL A 85 -23.11 4.63 -8.39
CA VAL A 85 -24.52 5.08 -8.49
C VAL A 85 -24.64 6.58 -8.21
N LEU A 86 -23.91 7.09 -7.21
CA LEU A 86 -23.88 8.53 -6.91
C LEU A 86 -23.30 9.34 -8.08
N GLN A 87 -22.25 8.82 -8.73
CA GLN A 87 -21.71 9.48 -9.92
C GLN A 87 -22.69 9.46 -11.10
N MET A 88 -23.42 8.37 -11.31
CA MET A 88 -24.47 8.31 -12.33
C MET A 88 -25.53 9.40 -12.11
N ARG A 89 -25.96 9.60 -10.86
CA ARG A 89 -26.88 10.69 -10.49
C ARG A 89 -26.27 12.06 -10.77
N ASN A 90 -25.01 12.29 -10.39
CA ASN A 90 -24.31 13.55 -10.65
C ASN A 90 -24.19 13.87 -12.16
N MET A 91 -24.01 12.84 -12.98
CA MET A 91 -23.93 12.96 -14.45
C MET A 91 -25.31 13.05 -15.11
N ASN A 92 -26.41 12.94 -14.35
CA ASN A 92 -27.78 12.80 -14.85
C ASN A 92 -27.92 11.69 -15.90
N VAL A 93 -27.31 10.52 -15.65
CA VAL A 93 -27.45 9.33 -16.49
C VAL A 93 -28.23 8.25 -15.76
N GLU A 94 -29.08 7.55 -16.48
CA GLU A 94 -29.86 6.42 -15.96
C GLU A 94 -29.22 5.08 -16.36
N CYS A 95 -29.58 4.01 -15.65
CA CYS A 95 -29.25 2.65 -16.06
C CYS A 95 -29.85 2.36 -17.45
N ALA A 96 -29.06 1.76 -18.34
CA ALA A 96 -29.55 1.36 -19.65
C ALA A 96 -30.58 0.23 -19.53
N THR A 97 -30.37 -0.67 -18.56
CA THR A 97 -31.33 -1.72 -18.22
C THR A 97 -32.33 -1.19 -17.18
N PRO A 98 -33.65 -1.17 -17.46
CA PRO A 98 -34.64 -0.64 -16.53
C PRO A 98 -34.66 -1.33 -15.15
N ALA A 99 -34.47 -2.66 -15.12
CA ALA A 99 -34.41 -3.43 -13.87
C ALA A 99 -33.27 -2.99 -12.93
N ASN A 100 -32.16 -2.50 -13.51
CA ASN A 100 -31.00 -2.05 -12.74
C ASN A 100 -31.26 -0.76 -11.95
N ARG A 101 -32.34 -0.02 -12.25
CA ARG A 101 -32.74 1.17 -11.48
C ARG A 101 -33.09 0.81 -10.04
N THR A 102 -33.86 -0.25 -9.86
CA THR A 102 -34.21 -0.77 -8.53
C THR A 102 -32.98 -1.32 -7.81
N PHE A 103 -32.06 -1.97 -8.52
CA PHE A 103 -30.79 -2.40 -7.92
C PHE A 103 -29.94 -1.22 -7.46
N ALA A 104 -29.85 -0.15 -8.26
CA ALA A 104 -29.11 1.05 -7.90
C ALA A 104 -29.66 1.72 -6.63
N GLU A 105 -30.99 1.80 -6.48
CA GLU A 105 -31.64 2.29 -5.26
C GLU A 105 -31.30 1.42 -4.05
N ARG A 106 -31.44 0.09 -4.18
CA ARG A 106 -31.08 -0.86 -3.11
C ARG A 106 -29.62 -0.73 -2.68
N ILE A 107 -28.69 -0.57 -3.62
CA ILE A 107 -27.26 -0.40 -3.33
C ILE A 107 -27.01 0.87 -2.51
N VAL A 108 -27.67 1.98 -2.85
CA VAL A 108 -27.53 3.26 -2.14
C VAL A 108 -28.09 3.18 -0.72
N GLU A 109 -29.16 2.42 -0.51
CA GLU A 109 -29.80 2.26 0.81
C GLU A 109 -29.09 1.24 1.70
N TYR A 110 -28.45 0.22 1.12
CA TYR A 110 -27.80 -0.85 1.87
C TYR A 110 -26.67 -0.32 2.77
N ARG A 111 -26.49 -0.96 3.94
CA ARG A 111 -25.48 -0.60 4.93
C ARG A 111 -24.75 -1.85 5.40
N VAL A 112 -23.44 -1.73 5.57
CA VAL A 112 -22.61 -2.76 6.22
C VAL A 112 -22.63 -2.50 7.72
N GLU A 113 -22.99 -3.51 8.50
CA GLU A 113 -22.89 -3.45 9.94
C GLU A 113 -21.45 -3.74 10.39
N ASN A 114 -21.01 -3.06 11.45
CA ASN A 114 -19.68 -3.29 12.04
C ASN A 114 -19.72 -4.44 13.05
N THR A 115 -20.30 -5.57 12.66
CA THR A 115 -20.36 -6.79 13.48
C THR A 115 -19.55 -7.92 12.82
N PRO A 116 -18.87 -8.78 13.60
CA PRO A 116 -18.07 -9.87 13.05
C PRO A 116 -18.89 -10.88 12.22
N ASP A 117 -20.17 -11.05 12.60
CA ASP A 117 -21.09 -12.01 12.00
C ASP A 117 -21.87 -11.42 10.81
N PHE A 118 -21.62 -10.16 10.45
CA PHE A 118 -22.27 -9.55 9.30
C PHE A 118 -21.85 -10.26 8.02
N VAL A 119 -22.84 -10.54 7.17
CA VAL A 119 -22.63 -11.16 5.86
C VAL A 119 -23.42 -10.38 4.82
N PHE A 120 -22.82 -10.18 3.66
CA PHE A 120 -23.52 -9.65 2.49
C PHE A 120 -24.73 -10.52 2.15
N SER A 121 -25.89 -9.91 1.95
CA SER A 121 -27.02 -10.66 1.42
C SER A 121 -26.74 -11.07 -0.04
N ALA A 122 -27.17 -12.28 -0.42
CA ALA A 122 -27.07 -12.72 -1.82
C ALA A 122 -27.74 -11.72 -2.78
N ASP A 123 -28.84 -11.12 -2.33
CA ASP A 123 -29.55 -10.06 -3.02
C ASP A 123 -28.71 -8.81 -3.30
N ILE A 124 -27.92 -8.31 -2.32
CA ILE A 124 -27.09 -7.13 -2.55
C ILE A 124 -25.93 -7.47 -3.48
N ALA A 125 -25.38 -8.68 -3.37
CA ALA A 125 -24.33 -9.14 -4.26
C ALA A 125 -24.85 -9.23 -5.71
N GLN A 126 -26.05 -9.77 -5.92
CA GLN A 126 -26.69 -9.79 -7.23
C GLN A 126 -26.93 -8.38 -7.76
N ALA A 127 -27.45 -7.47 -6.94
CA ALA A 127 -27.70 -6.09 -7.35
C ALA A 127 -26.42 -5.39 -7.85
N ILE A 128 -25.31 -5.56 -7.13
CA ILE A 128 -24.00 -5.00 -7.52
C ILE A 128 -23.49 -5.66 -8.81
N HIS A 129 -23.66 -6.97 -8.96
CA HIS A 129 -23.26 -7.70 -10.16
C HIS A 129 -24.01 -7.20 -11.40
N GLU A 130 -25.34 -7.14 -11.34
CA GLU A 130 -26.20 -6.69 -12.44
C GLU A 130 -25.95 -5.23 -12.82
N LEU A 131 -25.75 -4.36 -11.83
CA LEU A 131 -25.36 -2.98 -12.08
C LEU A 131 -24.01 -2.91 -12.80
N TRP A 132 -23.03 -3.71 -12.40
CA TRP A 132 -21.70 -3.73 -13.02
C TRP A 132 -21.71 -4.20 -14.48
N GLN A 133 -22.68 -5.04 -14.86
CA GLN A 133 -22.91 -5.46 -16.24
C GLN A 133 -23.71 -4.43 -17.07
N ASP A 134 -24.23 -3.36 -16.47
CA ASP A 134 -25.06 -2.39 -17.20
C ASP A 134 -24.24 -1.68 -18.30
N PRO A 135 -24.78 -1.55 -19.54
CA PRO A 135 -24.11 -0.86 -20.64
C PRO A 135 -23.70 0.60 -20.35
N ILE A 136 -24.27 1.25 -19.33
CA ILE A 136 -23.87 2.60 -18.93
C ILE A 136 -22.50 2.65 -18.22
N ILE A 137 -22.07 1.55 -17.60
CA ILE A 137 -20.91 1.53 -16.71
C ILE A 137 -19.61 1.97 -17.39
N PRO A 138 -19.27 1.54 -18.62
CA PRO A 138 -18.09 2.03 -19.31
C PRO A 138 -18.05 3.57 -19.41
N LYS A 139 -19.20 4.20 -19.70
CA LYS A 139 -19.32 5.67 -19.79
C LYS A 139 -19.07 6.35 -18.45
N VAL A 140 -19.55 5.76 -17.34
CA VAL A 140 -19.30 6.26 -15.98
C VAL A 140 -17.83 6.12 -15.62
N MET A 141 -17.22 4.98 -15.96
CA MET A 141 -15.81 4.68 -15.69
C MET A 141 -14.85 5.58 -16.48
N ASP A 142 -15.22 6.05 -17.67
CA ASP A 142 -14.41 7.03 -18.42
C ASP A 142 -14.31 8.39 -17.69
N CYS A 143 -15.19 8.64 -16.72
CA CYS A 143 -15.19 9.82 -15.85
C CYS A 143 -14.66 9.52 -14.43
N SER A 144 -13.98 8.39 -14.21
CA SER A 144 -13.48 7.97 -12.89
C SER A 144 -12.45 8.92 -12.25
N SER A 145 -11.93 9.90 -12.99
CA SER A 145 -11.08 10.95 -12.45
C SER A 145 -11.86 12.09 -11.75
N GLN A 146 -13.17 12.19 -12.01
CA GLN A 146 -14.03 13.25 -11.47
C GLN A 146 -14.58 12.94 -10.08
N PHE A 147 -14.51 11.68 -9.66
CA PHE A 147 -14.94 11.22 -8.35
C PHE A 147 -13.94 10.23 -7.79
N TYR A 148 -14.02 9.98 -6.49
CA TYR A 148 -13.16 8.98 -5.89
C TYR A 148 -13.76 7.59 -6.09
N LEU A 149 -12.99 6.72 -6.75
CA LEU A 149 -13.27 5.29 -6.88
C LEU A 149 -11.98 4.53 -6.55
N MET A 150 -12.08 3.45 -5.78
CA MET A 150 -10.90 2.65 -5.47
C MET A 150 -10.43 1.87 -6.70
N ASP A 151 -9.12 1.75 -6.89
CA ASP A 151 -8.55 1.06 -8.07
C ASP A 151 -8.99 -0.40 -8.22
N SER A 152 -9.26 -1.09 -7.10
CA SER A 152 -9.70 -2.49 -7.11
C SER A 152 -11.22 -2.68 -7.14
N ALA A 153 -12.00 -1.62 -7.39
CA ALA A 153 -13.47 -1.71 -7.44
C ALA A 153 -13.95 -2.75 -8.47
N GLY A 154 -13.41 -2.68 -9.70
CA GLY A 154 -13.78 -3.63 -10.77
C GLY A 154 -13.48 -5.09 -10.44
N TYR A 155 -12.42 -5.36 -9.67
CA TYR A 155 -12.14 -6.71 -9.17
C TYR A 155 -13.25 -7.19 -8.23
N PHE A 156 -13.60 -6.37 -7.23
CA PHE A 156 -14.62 -6.73 -6.25
C PHE A 156 -16.00 -6.90 -6.88
N PHE A 157 -16.36 -6.08 -7.88
CA PHE A 157 -17.64 -6.26 -8.60
C PHE A 157 -17.68 -7.52 -9.45
N THR A 158 -16.55 -7.90 -10.04
CA THR A 158 -16.46 -9.16 -10.81
C THR A 158 -16.61 -10.37 -9.88
N GLU A 159 -16.02 -10.29 -8.68
CA GLU A 159 -16.04 -11.35 -7.66
C GLU A 159 -17.23 -11.27 -6.70
N VAL A 160 -18.15 -10.31 -6.88
CA VAL A 160 -19.14 -9.96 -5.84
C VAL A 160 -20.08 -11.11 -5.51
N LEU A 161 -20.39 -11.97 -6.47
CA LEU A 161 -21.25 -13.14 -6.25
C LEU A 161 -20.56 -14.16 -5.32
N ARG A 162 -19.25 -14.36 -5.46
CA ARG A 162 -18.45 -15.19 -4.54
C ARG A 162 -18.34 -14.51 -3.17
N ILE A 163 -18.14 -13.20 -3.14
CA ILE A 163 -18.05 -12.42 -1.89
C ILE A 163 -19.37 -12.43 -1.12
N GLY A 164 -20.50 -12.49 -1.83
CA GLY A 164 -21.85 -12.52 -1.26
C GLY A 164 -22.32 -13.88 -0.74
N THR A 165 -21.51 -14.94 -0.82
CA THR A 165 -21.93 -16.24 -0.29
C THR A 165 -21.84 -16.27 1.24
N PRO A 166 -22.74 -17.02 1.93
CA PRO A 166 -22.74 -17.11 3.38
C PRO A 166 -21.40 -17.59 3.97
N ASP A 167 -20.78 -18.54 3.29
CA ASP A 167 -19.52 -19.22 3.60
C ASP A 167 -18.28 -18.51 3.02
N TYR A 168 -18.43 -17.28 2.52
CA TYR A 168 -17.32 -16.54 1.95
C TYR A 168 -16.16 -16.35 2.93
N ILE A 169 -15.01 -16.94 2.59
CA ILE A 169 -13.72 -16.71 3.22
C ILE A 169 -12.86 -15.90 2.25
N PRO A 170 -12.31 -14.74 2.66
CA PRO A 170 -11.41 -13.96 1.82
C PRO A 170 -10.19 -14.75 1.36
N THR A 171 -9.79 -14.55 0.11
CA THR A 171 -8.53 -15.07 -0.42
C THR A 171 -7.38 -14.08 -0.19
N GLU A 172 -6.13 -14.51 -0.35
CA GLU A 172 -4.98 -13.61 -0.31
C GLU A 172 -5.08 -12.49 -1.37
N ASN A 173 -5.66 -12.77 -2.54
CA ASN A 173 -5.88 -11.76 -3.58
C ASN A 173 -6.93 -10.72 -3.14
N ASP A 174 -8.00 -11.15 -2.45
CA ASP A 174 -8.96 -10.23 -1.83
C ASP A 174 -8.25 -9.33 -0.80
N VAL A 175 -7.41 -9.93 0.06
CA VAL A 175 -6.66 -9.20 1.09
C VAL A 175 -5.68 -8.20 0.49
N LEU A 176 -4.97 -8.54 -0.58
CA LEU A 176 -4.06 -7.63 -1.27
C LEU A 176 -4.76 -6.41 -1.88
N ARG A 177 -6.02 -6.58 -2.30
CA ARG A 177 -6.86 -5.54 -2.93
C ARG A 177 -7.72 -4.78 -1.93
N ALA A 178 -7.92 -5.35 -0.74
CA ALA A 178 -8.62 -4.72 0.36
C ALA A 178 -7.85 -3.50 0.86
N ARG A 179 -8.62 -2.44 1.08
CA ARG A 179 -8.15 -1.11 1.40
C ARG A 179 -8.70 -0.67 2.76
N ALA A 180 -7.78 -0.50 3.68
CA ALA A 180 -7.99 0.19 4.94
C ALA A 180 -7.06 1.41 5.02
N LYS A 181 -7.52 2.51 5.63
CA LYS A 181 -6.65 3.65 5.93
C LYS A 181 -5.67 3.24 7.03
N THR A 182 -4.39 3.18 6.72
CA THR A 182 -3.32 2.96 7.70
C THR A 182 -3.20 4.18 8.61
N THR A 183 -3.34 3.95 9.91
CA THR A 183 -3.14 4.95 10.97
C THR A 183 -1.93 4.56 11.81
N GLY A 184 -1.09 5.53 12.14
CA GLY A 184 0.14 5.25 12.90
C GLY A 184 1.22 4.51 12.11
N ILE A 185 1.95 3.66 12.83
CA ILE A 185 3.10 2.90 12.35
C ILE A 185 2.81 1.42 12.61
N THR A 186 2.94 0.59 11.59
CA THR A 186 2.83 -0.88 11.71
C THR A 186 4.18 -1.50 11.42
N GLU A 187 4.62 -2.41 12.29
CA GLU A 187 5.89 -3.10 12.17
C GLU A 187 5.67 -4.55 11.75
N THR A 188 6.56 -5.07 10.90
CA THR A 188 6.53 -6.48 10.49
C THR A 188 7.96 -7.00 10.41
N ARG A 189 8.21 -8.15 11.03
CA ARG A 189 9.53 -8.80 11.05
C ARG A 189 9.50 -10.11 10.27
N PHE A 190 10.43 -10.32 9.36
CA PHE A 190 10.52 -11.56 8.58
C PHE A 190 11.96 -11.83 8.15
N ASN A 191 12.25 -13.08 7.79
CA ASN A 191 13.56 -13.46 7.27
C ASN A 191 13.54 -13.49 5.74
N MET A 192 14.51 -12.83 5.12
CA MET A 192 14.74 -12.86 3.67
C MET A 192 16.09 -13.51 3.39
N GLY A 193 16.11 -14.85 3.34
CA GLY A 193 17.34 -15.62 3.31
C GLY A 193 18.08 -15.50 4.64
N GLN A 194 19.30 -14.95 4.63
CA GLN A 194 20.10 -14.71 5.85
C GLN A 194 19.84 -13.33 6.49
N LEU A 195 19.08 -12.46 5.83
CA LEU A 195 18.77 -11.12 6.33
C LEU A 195 17.54 -11.18 7.23
N SER A 196 17.67 -10.67 8.46
CA SER A 196 16.54 -10.39 9.34
C SER A 196 15.98 -9.02 8.99
N ILE A 197 14.78 -8.96 8.43
CA ILE A 197 14.15 -7.70 7.99
C ILE A 197 13.16 -7.22 9.04
N HIS A 198 13.25 -5.93 9.37
CA HIS A 198 12.26 -5.20 10.16
C HIS A 198 11.67 -4.07 9.32
N MET A 199 10.45 -4.28 8.83
CA MET A 199 9.78 -3.38 7.93
C MET A 199 8.78 -2.50 8.68
N PHE A 200 8.80 -1.21 8.39
CA PHE A 200 7.90 -0.20 8.94
C PHE A 200 6.96 0.32 7.85
N ASP A 201 5.65 0.11 8.01
CA ASP A 201 4.61 0.75 7.20
C ASP A 201 4.01 1.92 7.95
N VAL A 202 4.14 3.10 7.36
CA VAL A 202 3.64 4.35 7.94
C VAL A 202 2.47 4.89 7.14
N GLY A 203 1.50 5.49 7.82
CA GLY A 203 0.38 6.16 7.16
C GLY A 203 0.85 7.20 6.14
N GLY A 204 0.36 7.10 4.90
CA GLY A 204 0.76 7.97 3.78
C GLY A 204 0.03 9.32 3.71
N GLN A 205 -1.09 9.43 4.43
CA GLN A 205 -1.94 10.62 4.44
C GLN A 205 -1.28 11.76 5.21
N ARG A 206 -1.60 13.00 4.85
CA ARG A 206 -0.94 14.19 5.42
C ARG A 206 -1.00 14.25 6.96
N SER A 207 -2.12 13.82 7.55
CA SER A 207 -2.30 13.76 9.01
C SER A 207 -1.32 12.83 9.73
N GLU A 208 -0.83 11.80 9.03
CA GLU A 208 0.02 10.75 9.61
C GLU A 208 1.52 11.06 9.48
N ARG A 209 1.91 11.98 8.59
CA ARG A 209 3.32 12.20 8.21
C ARG A 209 4.20 12.73 9.34
N LYS A 210 3.61 13.46 10.30
CA LYS A 210 4.33 13.91 11.51
C LYS A 210 4.92 12.73 12.30
N LYS A 211 4.33 11.53 12.19
CA LYS A 211 4.79 10.33 12.88
C LYS A 211 6.00 9.68 12.21
N TRP A 212 6.30 10.03 10.95
CA TRP A 212 7.39 9.40 10.21
C TRP A 212 8.75 9.65 10.86
N ILE A 213 8.94 10.80 11.53
CA ILE A 213 10.18 11.16 12.23
C ILE A 213 10.63 10.07 13.23
N HIS A 214 9.68 9.35 13.83
CA HIS A 214 9.96 8.28 14.78
C HIS A 214 10.52 7.01 14.13
N CYS A 215 10.43 6.88 12.81
CA CYS A 215 10.88 5.71 12.07
C CYS A 215 12.19 5.93 11.33
N PHE A 216 12.73 7.16 11.28
CA PHE A 216 13.93 7.47 10.49
C PHE A 216 15.24 7.13 11.20
N GLU A 217 15.21 6.82 12.50
CA GLU A 217 16.42 6.48 13.24
C GLU A 217 16.95 5.09 12.86
N SER A 218 18.20 5.05 12.39
CA SER A 218 18.93 3.82 12.05
C SER A 218 18.25 2.96 10.97
N VAL A 219 17.60 3.59 9.98
CA VAL A 219 17.02 2.90 8.82
C VAL A 219 18.12 2.45 7.86
N THR A 220 18.16 1.14 7.57
CA THR A 220 19.10 0.56 6.61
C THR A 220 18.74 0.89 5.17
N SER A 221 17.45 0.90 4.83
CA SER A 221 17.00 1.19 3.46
C SER A 221 15.61 1.82 3.43
N ILE A 222 15.40 2.73 2.48
CA ILE A 222 14.09 3.33 2.24
C ILE A 222 13.51 2.74 0.96
N ILE A 223 12.28 2.25 1.05
CA ILE A 223 11.46 1.93 -0.11
C ILE A 223 10.40 3.03 -0.25
N PHE A 224 10.52 3.85 -1.29
CA PHE A 224 9.54 4.87 -1.61
C PHE A 224 8.56 4.35 -2.65
N CYS A 225 7.28 4.25 -2.28
CA CYS A 225 6.20 3.82 -3.17
C CYS A 225 5.47 5.04 -3.75
N THR A 226 5.30 5.04 -5.07
CA THR A 226 4.43 5.97 -5.78
C THR A 226 3.53 5.20 -6.74
N ALA A 227 2.33 5.69 -7.00
CA ALA A 227 1.39 5.07 -7.92
C ALA A 227 1.43 5.79 -9.27
N LEU A 228 1.86 5.08 -10.32
CA LEU A 228 1.93 5.63 -11.68
C LEU A 228 0.56 6.09 -12.18
N SER A 229 -0.52 5.42 -11.76
CA SER A 229 -1.88 5.70 -12.18
C SER A 229 -2.49 6.98 -11.61
N GLU A 230 -1.82 7.69 -10.69
CA GLU A 230 -2.39 8.85 -9.98
C GLU A 230 -2.09 10.20 -10.66
N TYR A 231 -1.57 10.20 -11.90
CA TYR A 231 -1.20 11.41 -12.64
C TYR A 231 -2.36 12.35 -12.94
N ASP A 232 -3.59 11.83 -13.02
CA ASP A 232 -4.82 12.55 -13.34
C ASP A 232 -5.74 12.79 -12.14
N GLN A 233 -5.33 12.36 -10.94
CA GLN A 233 -6.15 12.36 -9.74
C GLN A 233 -5.76 13.48 -8.77
N VAL A 234 -6.72 13.88 -7.94
CA VAL A 234 -6.51 14.84 -6.84
C VAL A 234 -6.54 14.15 -5.48
N LEU A 235 -5.92 14.76 -4.47
CA LEU A 235 -5.93 14.22 -3.11
C LEU A 235 -7.35 14.16 -2.55
N LEU A 236 -7.62 13.16 -1.71
CA LEU A 236 -8.87 13.11 -0.95
C LEU A 236 -8.92 14.22 0.10
N GLU A 237 -7.77 14.53 0.69
CA GLU A 237 -7.65 15.57 1.72
C GLU A 237 -7.68 16.99 1.12
N GLU A 238 -7.35 17.15 -0.16
CA GLU A 238 -7.27 18.45 -0.83
C GLU A 238 -7.57 18.34 -2.34
N LYS A 239 -8.79 18.74 -2.74
CA LYS A 239 -9.30 18.56 -4.11
C LYS A 239 -8.56 19.35 -5.19
N ASN A 240 -7.75 20.33 -4.82
CA ASN A 240 -6.98 21.16 -5.76
C ASN A 240 -5.54 20.66 -5.97
N GLN A 241 -5.10 19.67 -5.19
CA GLN A 241 -3.74 19.16 -5.24
C GLN A 241 -3.71 17.85 -6.03
N ASN A 242 -2.95 17.83 -7.13
CA ASN A 242 -2.70 16.61 -7.90
C ASN A 242 -1.87 15.61 -7.09
N ARG A 243 -2.26 14.33 -7.13
CA ARG A 243 -1.63 13.24 -6.35
C ARG A 243 -0.20 12.94 -6.79
N MET A 244 0.09 12.93 -8.08
CA MET A 244 1.44 12.70 -8.58
C MET A 244 2.38 13.86 -8.20
N GLN A 245 1.91 15.10 -8.30
CA GLN A 245 2.67 16.26 -7.83
C GLN A 245 2.95 16.20 -6.33
N GLU A 246 1.94 15.84 -5.51
CA GLU A 246 2.14 15.59 -4.08
C GLU A 246 3.19 14.50 -3.83
N SER A 247 3.17 13.41 -4.61
CA SER A 247 4.15 12.34 -4.50
C SER A 247 5.57 12.80 -4.83
N LEU A 248 5.75 13.73 -5.77
CA LEU A 248 7.05 14.34 -6.10
C LEU A 248 7.56 15.22 -4.96
N ILE A 249 6.70 16.07 -4.37
CA ILE A 249 7.04 16.91 -3.21
C ILE A 249 7.43 16.04 -2.01
N LEU A 250 6.69 14.95 -1.78
CA LEU A 250 6.99 13.98 -0.75
C LEU A 250 8.34 13.30 -0.96
N PHE A 251 8.64 12.91 -2.20
CA PHE A 251 9.91 12.28 -2.53
C PHE A 251 11.08 13.24 -2.36
N GLU A 252 10.94 14.48 -2.82
CA GLU A 252 11.92 15.55 -2.59
C GLU A 252 12.20 15.70 -1.10
N SER A 253 11.15 15.77 -0.28
CA SER A 253 11.25 15.87 1.19
C SER A 253 11.92 14.65 1.81
N ALA A 254 11.63 13.43 1.33
CA ALA A 254 12.26 12.21 1.80
C ALA A 254 13.73 12.08 1.36
N SER A 255 14.09 12.73 0.25
CA SER A 255 15.45 12.75 -0.29
C SER A 255 16.33 13.85 0.29
N THR A 256 15.74 14.89 0.91
CA THR A 256 16.47 16.04 1.47
C THR A 256 16.74 15.80 2.96
N PRO A 257 17.99 15.88 3.47
CA PRO A 257 18.36 15.09 4.63
C PRO A 257 17.98 15.70 5.98
N ALA A 258 17.56 14.83 6.89
CA ALA A 258 18.07 14.81 8.26
C ALA A 258 18.78 13.46 8.48
N GLY A 259 20.06 13.37 8.08
CA GLY A 259 20.94 12.24 8.44
C GLY A 259 20.89 10.97 7.56
N LEU A 260 20.08 10.93 6.50
CA LEU A 260 20.01 9.77 5.61
C LEU A 260 21.19 9.74 4.63
N ARG A 261 22.12 8.80 4.82
CA ARG A 261 23.15 8.42 3.83
C ARG A 261 22.76 7.20 2.98
N THR A 262 21.52 6.73 3.11
CA THR A 262 21.07 5.49 2.47
C THR A 262 20.54 5.72 1.06
N SER A 263 20.63 4.69 0.23
CA SER A 263 20.02 4.69 -1.10
C SER A 263 18.50 4.51 -1.01
N ILE A 264 17.78 4.98 -2.04
CA ILE A 264 16.32 4.88 -2.11
C ILE A 264 15.95 3.84 -3.17
N ILE A 265 15.15 2.86 -2.78
CA ILE A 265 14.47 1.96 -3.73
C ILE A 265 13.15 2.62 -4.10
N LEU A 266 12.95 2.95 -5.37
CA LEU A 266 11.76 3.64 -5.85
C LEU A 266 10.82 2.65 -6.53
N PHE A 267 9.66 2.40 -5.93
CA PHE A 267 8.60 1.59 -6.53
C PHE A 267 7.63 2.49 -7.30
N LEU A 268 7.67 2.35 -8.62
CA LEU A 268 6.71 2.89 -9.55
C LEU A 268 5.56 1.89 -9.70
N ASN A 269 4.64 1.93 -8.74
CA ASN A 269 3.59 0.94 -8.52
C ASN A 269 2.34 1.20 -9.38
N LYS A 270 1.41 0.24 -9.37
CA LYS A 270 0.13 0.26 -10.12
C LYS A 270 0.34 0.37 -11.63
N ILE A 271 1.38 -0.30 -12.15
CA ILE A 271 1.68 -0.32 -13.59
C ILE A 271 0.54 -0.91 -14.41
N ASP A 272 -0.23 -1.84 -13.85
CA ASP A 272 -1.46 -2.41 -14.43
C ASP A 272 -2.56 -1.37 -14.62
N VAL A 273 -2.86 -0.61 -13.56
CA VAL A 273 -3.87 0.46 -13.62
C VAL A 273 -3.41 1.56 -14.58
N PHE A 274 -2.12 1.90 -14.54
CA PHE A 274 -1.52 2.88 -15.44
C PHE A 274 -1.64 2.46 -16.92
N LYS A 275 -1.36 1.19 -17.23
CA LYS A 275 -1.48 0.62 -18.59
C LYS A 275 -2.89 0.75 -19.16
N ASN A 276 -3.91 0.49 -18.34
CA ASN A 276 -5.30 0.56 -18.76
C ASN A 276 -5.80 2.00 -18.90
N LYS A 277 -5.25 2.92 -18.09
CA LYS A 277 -5.67 4.33 -18.04
C LYS A 277 -5.04 5.19 -19.14
N LEU A 278 -3.74 5.00 -19.43
CA LEU A 278 -2.97 5.89 -20.31
C LEU A 278 -3.60 6.12 -21.69
N PRO A 279 -4.17 5.11 -22.39
CA PRO A 279 -4.83 5.33 -23.68
C PRO A 279 -6.11 6.17 -23.61
N LYS A 280 -6.76 6.22 -22.43
CA LYS A 280 -8.04 6.91 -22.23
C LYS A 280 -7.86 8.32 -21.70
N VAL A 281 -6.87 8.51 -20.81
CA VAL A 281 -6.57 9.80 -20.18
C VAL A 281 -5.13 10.19 -20.54
N PRO A 282 -4.92 10.99 -21.59
CA PRO A 282 -3.59 11.39 -22.03
C PRO A 282 -2.85 12.12 -20.91
N ILE A 283 -1.63 11.67 -20.59
CA ILE A 283 -0.80 12.25 -19.52
C ILE A 283 -0.37 13.68 -19.84
N GLU A 284 -0.32 14.06 -21.12
CA GLU A 284 0.00 15.39 -21.63
C GLU A 284 -0.93 16.48 -21.06
N LYS A 285 -2.17 16.11 -20.71
CA LYS A 285 -3.14 17.03 -20.07
C LYS A 285 -2.68 17.51 -18.69
N TYR A 286 -1.87 16.70 -18.00
CA TYR A 286 -1.38 16.96 -16.64
C TYR A 286 0.12 17.27 -16.63
N PHE A 287 0.83 16.82 -17.65
CA PHE A 287 2.26 17.04 -17.86
C PHE A 287 2.50 17.54 -19.30
N PRO A 288 2.30 18.85 -19.58
CA PRO A 288 2.35 19.39 -20.95
C PRO A 288 3.70 19.23 -21.66
N GLU A 289 4.79 19.05 -20.91
CA GLU A 289 6.13 18.81 -21.47
C GLU A 289 6.34 17.38 -22.00
N TYR A 290 5.45 16.46 -21.65
CA TYR A 290 5.54 15.09 -22.15
C TYR A 290 5.04 15.01 -23.59
N THR A 291 5.80 14.32 -24.45
CA THR A 291 5.51 14.19 -25.89
C THR A 291 5.52 12.73 -26.36
N GLY A 292 5.55 11.78 -25.43
CA GLY A 292 5.67 10.35 -25.75
C GLY A 292 4.38 9.65 -26.13
N GLY A 293 3.22 10.31 -26.07
CA GLY A 293 1.92 9.72 -26.37
C GLY A 293 1.52 8.62 -25.38
N ALA A 294 0.62 7.74 -25.80
CA ALA A 294 0.14 6.61 -24.99
C ALA A 294 1.14 5.44 -24.85
N ASP A 295 2.44 5.65 -25.10
CA ASP A 295 3.48 4.64 -24.89
C ASP A 295 3.77 4.49 -23.39
N ILE A 296 3.43 3.32 -22.85
CA ILE A 296 3.58 2.99 -21.43
C ILE A 296 5.03 3.17 -20.94
N ASN A 297 6.01 2.73 -21.74
CA ASN A 297 7.41 2.77 -21.34
C ASN A 297 7.94 4.20 -21.35
N LYS A 298 7.57 5.00 -22.36
CA LYS A 298 7.95 6.41 -22.43
C LYS A 298 7.32 7.19 -21.28
N ALA A 299 6.04 6.97 -20.99
CA ALA A 299 5.34 7.68 -19.92
C ALA A 299 5.89 7.30 -18.53
N ALA A 300 6.15 6.01 -18.28
CA ALA A 300 6.78 5.56 -17.05
C ALA A 300 8.20 6.12 -16.87
N LYS A 301 9.01 6.14 -17.95
CA LYS A 301 10.34 6.77 -17.94
C LYS A 301 10.27 8.27 -17.70
N TYR A 302 9.27 8.95 -18.23
CA TYR A 302 9.06 10.38 -18.00
C TYR A 302 8.71 10.67 -16.52
N ILE A 303 7.81 9.89 -15.93
CA ILE A 303 7.49 10.01 -14.50
C ILE A 303 8.75 9.75 -13.66
N LEU A 304 9.49 8.67 -13.96
CA LEU A 304 10.78 8.40 -13.31
C LEU A 304 11.74 9.59 -13.44
N TRP A 305 11.86 10.19 -14.62
CA TRP A 305 12.69 11.37 -14.85
C TRP A 305 12.26 12.58 -13.99
N LYS A 306 10.96 12.78 -13.75
CA LYS A 306 10.48 13.80 -12.79
C LYS A 306 10.90 13.48 -11.35
N PHE A 307 10.85 12.22 -10.92
CA PHE A 307 11.40 11.81 -9.61
C PHE A 307 12.91 12.04 -9.51
N MET A 308 13.66 11.77 -10.58
CA MET A 308 15.11 12.03 -10.60
C MET A 308 15.44 13.52 -10.50
N GLN A 309 14.61 14.41 -11.05
CA GLN A 309 14.76 15.87 -10.85
C GLN A 309 14.43 16.30 -9.43
N ALA A 310 13.45 15.65 -8.79
CA ALA A 310 13.11 15.91 -7.39
C ALA A 310 14.22 15.46 -6.42
N ASN A 311 15.11 14.55 -6.84
CA ASN A 311 16.26 14.08 -6.06
C ASN A 311 17.40 15.14 -5.98
N ARG A 312 17.15 16.24 -5.29
CA ARG A 312 18.14 17.34 -5.16
C ARG A 312 19.41 16.93 -4.43
N ALA A 313 19.30 15.98 -3.50
CA ALA A 313 20.43 15.43 -2.75
C ALA A 313 21.29 14.45 -3.56
N ARG A 314 20.90 14.12 -4.80
CA ARG A 314 21.61 13.19 -5.70
C ARG A 314 21.89 11.83 -5.06
N LEU A 315 20.95 11.34 -4.24
CA LEU A 315 21.03 10.01 -3.66
C LEU A 315 21.00 8.95 -4.76
N SER A 316 21.59 7.78 -4.50
CA SER A 316 21.41 6.63 -5.39
C SER A 316 19.97 6.16 -5.33
N VAL A 317 19.27 6.18 -6.47
CA VAL A 317 17.87 5.74 -6.58
C VAL A 317 17.79 4.52 -7.48
N TYR A 318 17.17 3.46 -7.00
CA TYR A 318 16.99 2.20 -7.71
C TYR A 318 15.50 2.02 -8.07
N PRO A 319 15.09 2.37 -9.31
CA PRO A 319 13.70 2.33 -9.69
C PRO A 319 13.25 0.94 -10.15
N HIS A 320 12.05 0.54 -9.74
CA HIS A 320 11.38 -0.69 -10.16
C HIS A 320 9.93 -0.41 -10.53
N LEU A 321 9.49 -0.90 -11.68
CA LEU A 321 8.06 -0.96 -12.02
C LEU A 321 7.43 -2.10 -11.24
N THR A 322 6.38 -1.79 -10.49
CA THR A 322 5.74 -2.78 -9.62
C THR A 322 4.23 -2.85 -9.85
N GLN A 323 3.71 -4.04 -9.64
CA GLN A 323 2.29 -4.30 -9.43
C GLN A 323 2.18 -4.99 -8.08
N ALA A 324 1.93 -4.24 -7.01
CA ALA A 324 1.90 -4.77 -5.66
C ALA A 324 0.86 -5.88 -5.43
N THR A 325 -0.14 -6.00 -6.31
CA THR A 325 -1.15 -7.07 -6.26
C THR A 325 -0.70 -8.36 -6.97
N ASP A 326 0.41 -8.34 -7.71
CA ASP A 326 0.99 -9.52 -8.36
C ASP A 326 2.17 -10.05 -7.53
N THR A 327 1.96 -11.20 -6.89
CA THR A 327 2.95 -11.86 -6.05
C THR A 327 4.19 -12.28 -6.83
N THR A 328 4.07 -12.67 -8.10
CA THR A 328 5.23 -13.04 -8.93
C THR A 328 6.08 -11.81 -9.24
N ASN A 329 5.44 -10.70 -9.63
CA ASN A 329 6.12 -9.42 -9.86
C ASN A 329 6.89 -8.98 -8.59
N ILE A 330 6.25 -9.02 -7.42
CA ILE A 330 6.88 -8.61 -6.17
C ILE A 330 8.01 -9.55 -5.74
N ARG A 331 7.89 -10.88 -5.94
CA ARG A 331 9.00 -11.82 -5.71
C ARG A 331 10.24 -11.46 -6.54
N LEU A 332 10.06 -11.16 -7.83
CA LEU A 332 11.16 -10.79 -8.73
C LEU A 332 11.77 -9.44 -8.35
N VAL A 333 10.95 -8.45 -8.02
CA VAL A 333 11.42 -7.12 -7.61
C VAL A 333 12.20 -7.20 -6.31
N PHE A 334 11.70 -7.92 -5.30
CA PHE A 334 12.43 -8.08 -4.03
C PHE A 334 13.71 -8.91 -4.18
N ALA A 335 13.74 -9.88 -5.11
CA ALA A 335 14.99 -10.56 -5.44
C ALA A 335 16.05 -9.60 -6.00
N ALA A 336 15.66 -8.64 -6.85
CA ALA A 336 16.56 -7.61 -7.38
C ALA A 336 16.98 -6.60 -6.30
N VAL A 337 16.07 -6.22 -5.41
CA VAL A 337 16.31 -5.24 -4.34
C VAL A 337 17.13 -5.82 -3.18
N LYS A 338 17.12 -7.15 -3.00
CA LYS A 338 17.87 -7.85 -1.94
C LYS A 338 19.35 -7.47 -1.91
N GLU A 339 19.99 -7.38 -3.08
CA GLU A 339 21.40 -7.02 -3.19
C GLU A 339 21.65 -5.58 -2.71
N THR A 340 20.80 -4.64 -3.12
CA THR A 340 20.86 -3.25 -2.65
C THR A 340 20.70 -3.16 -1.13
N ILE A 341 19.75 -3.90 -0.56
CA ILE A 341 19.55 -3.93 0.90
C ILE A 341 20.78 -4.50 1.61
N LEU A 342 21.34 -5.60 1.09
CA LEU A 342 22.54 -6.22 1.65
C LEU A 342 23.73 -5.25 1.61
N GLN A 343 23.95 -4.57 0.48
CA GLN A 343 25.04 -3.60 0.35
C GLN A 343 24.88 -2.42 1.31
N ASN A 344 23.65 -1.91 1.49
CA ASN A 344 23.38 -0.86 2.47
C ASN A 344 23.65 -1.36 3.91
N ALA A 345 23.19 -2.57 4.25
CA ALA A 345 23.42 -3.17 5.56
C ALA A 345 24.91 -3.36 5.86
N LEU A 346 25.70 -3.79 4.87
CA LEU A 346 27.14 -3.94 5.01
C LEU A 346 27.85 -2.60 5.22
N LYS A 347 27.45 -1.54 4.50
CA LYS A 347 27.96 -0.17 4.72
C LYS A 347 27.62 0.35 6.11
N ASP A 348 26.39 0.18 6.57
CA ASP A 348 25.97 0.61 7.91
C ASP A 348 26.74 -0.13 9.02
N SER A 349 27.13 -1.38 8.78
CA SER A 349 27.95 -2.16 9.71
C SER A 349 29.45 -1.79 9.71
N GLY A 350 29.89 -0.90 8.81
CA GLY A 350 31.29 -0.49 8.67
C GLY A 350 32.22 -1.55 8.06
N ILE A 351 31.65 -2.58 7.41
CA ILE A 351 32.40 -3.63 6.71
C ILE A 351 32.85 -3.18 5.31
N LEU A 352 32.12 -2.23 4.70
CA LEU A 352 32.34 -1.67 3.36
C LEU A 352 32.69 -0.18 3.39
#